data_AF-A0AAP5YVL1-F1
#
_entry.id   AF-A0AAP5YVL1-F1
#
_cell.length_a   1.000
_cell.length_b   1.000
_cell.length_c   1.000
_cell.angle_alpha   90.00
_cell.angle_beta   90.00
_cell.angle_gamma   90.00
#
_symmetry.space_group_name_H-M   'P 1'
#
loop_
_entity.id
_entity.type
_entity.pdbx_description
1 polymer ?
#
loop_
_entity_poly.entity_id
_entity_poly.type
_entity_poly.pdbx_seq_one_letter_code
_entity_poly.pdbx_strand_id
1 'polypeptide(L)'
;MKYKSFSMLALVIMTSSVYAEQQLSQQPAPELFVPSEAVEINGQDYRKVQTGTVRTLSEDVKLQAGDEVFKNAFSNVSKATGLVYITVNNPNEAKAVAKELKLEVIFAEGESAVLKASQDQDLLSISDYLNADSRVKASKIELNSGKYRAQ
;
A
#
# COMPACT_ATOMS: atom_id res chain seq x y z
N MET A 1 -76.77 50.35 -19.23
CA MET A 1 -76.40 48.91 -19.23
C MET A 1 -76.06 48.47 -20.64
N LYS A 2 -74.86 47.92 -20.84
CA LYS A 2 -74.54 46.71 -21.64
C LYS A 2 -73.02 46.59 -21.68
N TYR A 3 -72.48 45.84 -20.73
CA TYR A 3 -71.07 45.47 -20.65
C TYR A 3 -70.75 44.49 -21.76
N LYS A 4 -69.72 44.76 -22.56
CA LYS A 4 -69.15 43.78 -23.49
C LYS A 4 -67.92 43.17 -22.83
N SER A 5 -68.07 41.95 -22.33
CA SER A 5 -66.99 41.14 -21.80
C SER A 5 -66.16 40.59 -22.95
N PHE A 6 -64.86 40.88 -22.98
CA PHE A 6 -63.90 40.14 -23.79
C PHE A 6 -63.27 39.06 -22.92
N SER A 7 -63.55 37.79 -23.23
CA SER A 7 -62.93 36.63 -22.60
C SER A 7 -61.48 36.50 -23.07
N MET A 8 -60.53 36.68 -22.16
CA MET A 8 -59.13 36.31 -22.37
C MET A 8 -58.97 34.86 -21.89
N LEU A 9 -58.80 33.94 -22.84
CA LEU A 9 -58.50 32.53 -22.55
C LEU A 9 -57.02 32.44 -22.14
N ALA A 10 -56.74 32.50 -20.84
CA ALA A 10 -55.41 32.18 -20.32
C ALA A 10 -55.28 30.65 -20.21
N LEU A 11 -54.58 30.04 -21.17
CA LEU A 11 -54.18 28.64 -21.09
C LEU A 11 -53.07 28.52 -20.04
N VAL A 12 -53.44 28.23 -18.80
CA VAL A 12 -52.47 27.87 -17.75
C VAL A 12 -52.00 26.45 -18.03
N ILE A 13 -50.84 26.33 -18.68
CA ILE A 13 -50.10 25.07 -18.72
C ILE A 13 -49.59 24.84 -17.31
N MET A 14 -50.31 24.06 -16.51
CA MET A 14 -49.76 23.51 -15.28
C MET A 14 -48.70 22.48 -15.66
N THR A 15 -47.46 22.92 -15.84
CA THR A 15 -46.32 22.00 -15.78
C THR A 15 -46.18 21.60 -14.33
N SER A 16 -46.72 20.43 -13.96
CA SER A 16 -46.33 19.76 -12.73
C SER A 16 -44.84 19.42 -12.85
N SER A 17 -43.98 20.32 -12.41
CA SER A 17 -42.60 20.01 -12.10
C SER A 17 -42.63 19.08 -10.90
N VAL A 18 -42.78 17.78 -11.17
CA VAL A 18 -42.42 16.73 -10.22
C VAL A 18 -40.92 16.90 -10.04
N TYR A 19 -40.54 17.58 -8.95
CA TYR A 19 -39.17 17.55 -8.47
C TYR A 19 -38.89 16.09 -8.11
N ALA A 20 -38.25 15.39 -9.04
CA ALA A 20 -37.51 14.19 -8.72
C ALA A 20 -36.33 14.64 -7.85
N GLU A 21 -36.54 14.72 -6.54
CA GLU A 21 -35.44 14.66 -5.57
C GLU A 21 -34.86 13.24 -5.64
N GLN A 22 -34.20 12.93 -6.75
CA GLN A 22 -33.32 11.80 -6.80
C GLN A 22 -32.10 12.20 -5.98
N GLN A 23 -32.17 11.95 -4.68
CA GLN A 23 -31.00 11.97 -3.81
C GLN A 23 -29.95 11.10 -4.49
N LEU A 24 -28.94 11.76 -5.05
CA LEU A 24 -27.74 11.08 -5.50
C LEU A 24 -27.25 10.27 -4.31
N SER A 25 -27.18 8.95 -4.47
CA SER A 25 -26.61 8.08 -3.46
C SER A 25 -25.25 8.64 -3.09
N GLN A 26 -25.10 9.08 -1.85
CA GLN A 26 -23.79 9.51 -1.36
C GLN A 26 -22.88 8.31 -1.51
N GLN A 27 -21.85 8.47 -2.36
CA GLN A 27 -20.78 7.50 -2.42
C GLN A 27 -20.21 7.39 -1.00
N PRO A 28 -20.01 6.19 -0.45
CA PRO A 28 -19.38 6.04 0.85
C PRO A 28 -18.10 6.87 0.85
N ALA A 29 -17.90 7.66 1.91
CA ALA A 29 -16.67 8.41 2.07
C ALA A 29 -15.51 7.43 1.84
N PRO A 30 -14.53 7.76 0.98
CA PRO A 30 -13.40 6.87 0.79
C PRO A 30 -12.83 6.56 2.17
N GLU A 31 -12.62 5.28 2.47
CA GLU A 31 -11.97 4.89 3.70
C GLU A 31 -10.60 5.57 3.72
N LEU A 32 -10.51 6.69 4.43
CA LEU A 32 -9.26 7.39 4.65
C LEU A 32 -8.49 6.50 5.61
N PHE A 33 -7.58 5.69 5.07
CA PHE A 33 -6.62 4.94 5.87
C PHE A 33 -6.07 5.86 6.94
N VAL A 34 -6.26 5.52 8.23
CA VAL A 34 -5.61 6.24 9.32
C VAL A 34 -4.11 6.03 9.09
N PRO A 35 -3.35 7.07 8.71
CA PRO A 35 -1.97 6.86 8.33
C PRO A 35 -1.20 6.46 9.58
N SER A 36 -0.70 5.22 9.61
CA SER A 36 0.36 4.84 10.54
C SER A 36 1.59 5.73 10.33
N GLU A 37 2.48 5.78 11.32
CA GLU A 37 3.76 6.48 11.16
C GLU A 37 4.49 5.99 9.91
N ALA A 38 5.22 6.91 9.27
CA ALA A 38 5.99 6.58 8.08
C ALA A 38 7.16 5.67 8.47
N VAL A 39 7.37 4.64 7.65
CA VAL A 39 8.46 3.68 7.77
C VAL A 39 9.28 3.75 6.49
N GLU A 40 10.58 3.91 6.62
CA GLU A 40 11.48 3.88 5.47
C GLU A 40 11.71 2.43 5.02
N ILE A 41 11.36 2.13 3.76
CA ILE A 41 11.60 0.83 3.13
C ILE A 41 12.32 1.08 1.81
N ASN A 42 13.53 0.54 1.66
CA ASN A 42 14.38 0.73 0.48
C ASN A 42 14.63 2.22 0.14
N GLY A 43 14.83 3.07 1.15
CA GLY A 43 15.07 4.51 0.98
C GLY A 43 13.83 5.32 0.57
N GLN A 44 12.62 4.78 0.79
CA GLN A 44 11.37 5.48 0.51
C GLN A 44 10.40 5.34 1.67
N ASP A 45 9.64 6.40 1.95
CA ASP A 45 8.62 6.38 2.99
C ASP A 45 7.38 5.60 2.56
N TYR A 46 7.00 4.64 3.38
CA TYR A 46 5.75 3.89 3.30
C TYR A 46 4.97 4.02 4.60
N ARG A 47 3.69 3.70 4.55
CA ARG A 47 2.81 3.56 5.71
C ARG A 47 2.19 2.19 5.69
N LYS A 48 2.15 1.51 6.84
CA LYS A 48 1.45 0.24 6.99
C LYS A 48 -0.07 0.45 6.93
N VAL A 49 -0.76 -0.42 6.21
CA VAL A 49 -2.23 -0.50 6.22
C VAL A 49 -2.66 -1.05 7.58
N GLN A 50 -3.31 -0.23 8.41
CA GLN A 50 -3.92 -0.69 9.66
C GLN A 50 -5.43 -0.84 9.46
N THR A 51 -5.93 -2.06 9.57
CA THR A 51 -7.36 -2.37 9.61
C THR A 51 -7.79 -2.56 11.08
N GLY A 52 -8.12 -1.45 11.74
CA GLY A 52 -8.83 -1.46 13.03
C GLY A 52 -7.96 -1.29 14.29
N THR A 53 -8.50 -0.46 15.20
CA THR A 53 -8.06 -0.04 16.54
C THR A 53 -6.58 0.30 16.71
N VAL A 54 -6.33 1.61 16.71
CA VAL A 54 -5.10 2.31 17.09
C VAL A 54 -4.38 1.56 18.23
N ARG A 55 -3.37 0.76 17.88
CA ARG A 55 -2.37 0.33 18.85
C ARG A 55 -1.41 1.50 19.01
N THR A 56 -1.29 1.95 20.25
CA THR A 56 -0.41 3.00 20.73
C THR A 56 0.96 2.89 20.04
N LEU A 57 1.36 3.97 19.37
CA LEU A 57 2.63 4.12 18.68
C LEU A 57 3.74 4.29 19.71
N SER A 58 4.32 3.19 20.17
CA SER A 58 5.51 3.22 21.03
C SER A 58 6.36 1.95 20.95
N GLU A 59 6.17 1.12 19.93
CA GLU A 59 7.05 -0.01 19.64
C GLU A 59 7.59 0.17 18.22
N ASP A 60 8.90 -0.06 18.04
CA ASP A 60 9.59 -0.02 16.74
C ASP A 60 8.71 -0.66 15.66
N VAL A 61 8.32 0.13 14.65
CA VAL A 61 7.37 -0.34 13.64
C VAL A 61 8.02 -1.43 12.82
N LYS A 62 7.68 -2.69 13.10
CA LYS A 62 8.20 -3.86 12.36
C LYS A 62 7.52 -4.03 11.01
N LEU A 63 8.28 -4.53 10.03
CA LEU A 63 7.75 -4.99 8.75
C LEU A 63 7.93 -6.49 8.65
N GLN A 64 6.84 -7.25 8.57
CA GLN A 64 6.84 -8.70 8.48
C GLN A 64 6.31 -9.16 7.12
N ALA A 65 6.57 -10.41 6.76
CA ALA A 65 6.02 -10.99 5.55
C ALA A 65 4.48 -11.01 5.61
N GLY A 66 3.82 -10.51 4.57
CA GLY A 66 2.37 -10.37 4.49
C GLY A 66 1.84 -8.97 4.82
N ASP A 67 2.65 -8.12 5.48
CA ASP A 67 2.28 -6.74 5.76
C ASP A 67 1.99 -5.97 4.48
N GLU A 68 0.96 -5.13 4.54
CA GLU A 68 0.54 -4.26 3.45
C GLU A 68 1.00 -2.83 3.70
N VAL A 69 1.60 -2.22 2.67
CA VAL A 69 2.20 -0.88 2.75
C VAL A 69 1.84 -0.04 1.54
N PHE A 70 1.72 1.27 1.73
CA PHE A 70 1.44 2.24 0.67
C PHE A 70 2.28 3.50 0.84
N LYS A 71 2.62 4.19 -0.26
CA LYS A 71 3.42 5.43 -0.21
C LYS A 71 2.57 6.65 0.10
N ASN A 72 1.40 6.71 -0.54
CA ASN A 72 0.43 7.78 -0.38
C ASN A 72 -0.99 7.25 -0.70
N ALA A 73 -2.00 8.06 -0.41
CA ALA A 73 -3.42 7.68 -0.55
C ALA A 73 -3.85 7.27 -1.97
N PHE A 74 -3.05 7.59 -3.00
CA PHE A 74 -3.34 7.27 -4.40
C PHE A 74 -2.45 6.16 -4.97
N SER A 75 -1.51 5.63 -4.17
CA SER A 75 -0.60 4.57 -4.59
C SER A 75 -1.24 3.18 -4.39
N ASN A 76 -0.86 2.23 -5.25
CA ASN A 76 -1.22 0.83 -5.03
C ASN A 76 -0.64 0.32 -3.71
N VAL A 77 -1.45 -0.42 -2.96
CA VAL A 77 -0.99 -1.20 -1.82
C VAL A 77 0.00 -2.25 -2.30
N SER A 78 1.15 -2.32 -1.64
CA SER A 78 2.16 -3.34 -1.86
C SER A 78 2.21 -4.29 -0.67
N LYS A 79 2.49 -5.55 -0.93
CA LYS A 79 2.65 -6.59 0.09
C LYS A 79 4.12 -6.92 0.28
N ALA A 80 4.61 -6.86 1.51
CA ALA A 80 5.94 -7.37 1.84
C ALA A 80 5.94 -8.90 1.67
N THR A 81 6.78 -9.43 0.78
CA THR A 81 6.74 -10.86 0.44
C THR A 81 7.55 -11.74 1.39
N GLY A 82 8.38 -11.13 2.23
CA GLY A 82 9.40 -11.82 3.02
C GLY A 82 10.69 -12.11 2.25
N LEU A 83 10.77 -11.74 0.96
CA LEU A 83 11.99 -11.87 0.16
C LEU A 83 12.86 -10.63 0.29
N VAL A 84 14.17 -10.85 0.38
CA VAL A 84 15.19 -9.81 0.37
C VAL A 84 16.19 -10.14 -0.73
N TYR A 85 16.34 -9.23 -1.69
CA TYR A 85 17.38 -9.30 -2.70
C TYR A 85 18.66 -8.72 -2.14
N ILE A 86 19.77 -9.43 -2.34
CA ILE A 86 21.09 -8.93 -1.97
C ILE A 86 22.05 -9.03 -3.14
N THR A 87 22.98 -8.09 -3.20
CA THR A 87 24.20 -8.18 -4.00
C THR A 87 25.38 -8.24 -3.04
N VAL A 88 26.26 -9.22 -3.19
CA VAL A 88 27.43 -9.43 -2.33
C VAL A 88 28.74 -9.06 -3.04
N ASN A 89 29.78 -8.82 -2.25
CA ASN A 89 31.13 -8.56 -2.75
C ASN A 89 31.80 -9.82 -3.32
N ASN A 90 31.52 -10.97 -2.72
CA ASN A 90 32.00 -12.26 -3.20
C ASN A 90 30.84 -13.27 -3.29
N PRO A 91 30.68 -14.00 -4.42
CA PRO A 91 29.63 -15.02 -4.59
C PRO A 91 29.53 -16.06 -3.46
N ASN A 92 30.64 -16.32 -2.75
CA ASN A 92 30.66 -17.29 -1.66
C ASN A 92 30.07 -16.75 -0.34
N GLU A 93 29.84 -15.44 -0.22
CA GLU A 93 29.39 -14.79 1.02
C GLU A 93 27.88 -14.87 1.22
N ALA A 94 27.09 -14.91 0.15
CA ALA A 94 25.62 -14.87 0.23
C ALA A 94 25.04 -15.95 1.16
N LYS A 95 25.56 -17.18 1.08
CA LYS A 95 25.14 -18.30 1.94
C LYS A 95 25.55 -18.10 3.40
N ALA A 96 26.70 -17.47 3.65
CA ALA A 96 27.19 -17.20 5.00
C ALA A 96 26.34 -16.12 5.68
N VAL A 97 26.06 -15.03 4.97
CA VAL A 97 25.17 -13.94 5.42
C VAL A 97 23.76 -14.49 5.72
N ALA A 98 23.20 -15.30 4.81
CA ALA A 98 21.90 -15.93 5.00
C ALA A 98 21.86 -16.81 6.26
N LYS A 99 22.89 -17.64 6.48
CA LYS A 99 22.98 -18.51 7.65
C LYS A 99 23.02 -17.73 8.97
N GLU A 100 23.76 -16.63 9.00
CA GLU A 100 23.89 -15.77 10.18
C GLU A 100 22.56 -15.12 10.56
N LEU A 101 21.81 -14.64 9.57
CA LEU A 101 20.47 -14.05 9.75
C LEU A 101 19.35 -15.10 9.83
N LYS A 102 19.69 -16.39 9.75
CA LYS A 102 18.75 -17.53 9.71
C LYS A 102 17.71 -17.41 8.59
N LEU A 103 18.14 -16.88 7.44
CA LEU A 103 17.34 -16.74 6.23
C LEU A 103 17.48 -17.97 5.33
N GLU A 104 16.41 -18.33 4.65
CA GLU A 104 16.42 -19.37 3.63
C GLU A 104 16.99 -18.81 2.32
N VAL A 105 17.93 -19.53 1.68
CA VAL A 105 18.46 -19.15 0.36
C VAL A 105 17.55 -19.72 -0.71
N ILE A 106 16.77 -18.86 -1.37
CA ILE A 106 15.87 -19.25 -2.47
C ILE A 106 16.62 -19.34 -3.79
N PHE A 107 17.55 -18.41 -4.01
CA PHE A 107 18.35 -18.34 -5.21
C PHE A 107 19.70 -17.69 -4.89
N ALA A 108 20.77 -18.17 -5.51
CA ALA A 108 22.09 -17.54 -5.44
C ALA A 108 22.88 -17.90 -6.70
N GLU A 109 23.24 -16.89 -7.49
CA GLU A 109 24.05 -17.03 -8.69
C GLU A 109 24.96 -15.81 -8.84
N GLY A 110 26.26 -16.06 -9.01
CA GLY A 110 27.27 -15.01 -9.02
C GLY A 110 27.18 -14.15 -7.75
N GLU A 111 27.17 -12.84 -7.91
CA GLU A 111 27.09 -11.88 -6.80
C GLU A 111 25.64 -11.61 -6.33
N SER A 112 24.63 -12.22 -6.95
CA SER A 112 23.22 -11.95 -6.64
C SER A 112 22.57 -13.10 -5.90
N ALA A 113 21.79 -12.79 -4.86
CA ALA A 113 21.01 -13.80 -4.15
C ALA A 113 19.63 -13.27 -3.74
N VAL A 114 18.70 -14.21 -3.61
CA VAL A 114 17.36 -13.99 -3.06
C VAL A 114 17.26 -14.80 -1.78
N LEU A 115 17.07 -14.09 -0.67
CA LEU A 115 16.91 -14.66 0.65
C LEU A 115 15.46 -14.52 1.09
N LYS A 116 14.99 -15.47 1.90
CA LYS A 116 13.63 -15.46 2.44
C LYS A 116 13.67 -15.47 3.96
N ALA A 117 12.99 -14.49 4.54
CA ALA A 117 12.74 -14.40 5.97
C ALA A 117 11.59 -15.33 6.37
N SER A 118 11.59 -15.79 7.62
CA SER A 118 10.43 -16.44 8.21
C SER A 118 9.29 -15.42 8.42
N GLN A 119 8.07 -15.90 8.68
CA GLN A 119 6.89 -15.02 8.74
C GLN A 119 6.99 -13.95 9.83
N ASP A 120 7.62 -14.26 10.96
CA ASP A 120 7.68 -13.36 12.12
C ASP A 120 8.93 -12.47 12.14
N GLN A 121 9.87 -12.70 11.22
CA GLN A 121 11.10 -11.91 11.16
C GLN A 121 10.82 -10.48 10.68
N ASP A 122 11.46 -9.52 11.35
CA ASP A 122 11.40 -8.11 10.96
C ASP A 122 12.35 -7.82 9.80
N LEU A 123 11.76 -7.50 8.66
CA LEU A 123 12.44 -7.20 7.40
C LEU A 123 13.22 -5.89 7.48
N LEU A 124 12.80 -4.92 8.30
CA LEU A 124 13.53 -3.66 8.46
C LEU A 124 14.87 -3.90 9.16
N SER A 125 14.84 -4.57 10.32
CA SER A 125 16.05 -4.98 11.03
C SER A 125 16.99 -5.82 10.16
N ILE A 126 16.45 -6.71 9.30
CA ILE A 126 17.24 -7.47 8.33
C ILE A 126 17.90 -6.54 7.31
N SER A 127 17.15 -5.60 6.74
CA SER A 127 17.68 -4.61 5.78
C SER A 127 18.78 -3.76 6.40
N ASP A 128 18.59 -3.27 7.63
CA ASP A 128 19.59 -2.47 8.34
C ASP A 128 20.88 -3.26 8.58
N TYR A 129 20.75 -4.52 9.01
CA TYR A 129 21.91 -5.40 9.16
C TYR A 129 22.64 -5.60 7.83
N LEU A 130 21.90 -5.93 6.77
CA LEU A 130 22.48 -6.19 5.45
C LEU A 130 23.16 -4.94 4.88
N ASN A 131 22.61 -3.75 5.08
CA ASN A 131 23.21 -2.51 4.60
C ASN A 131 24.46 -2.10 5.41
N ALA A 132 24.57 -2.55 6.66
CA ALA A 132 25.76 -2.35 7.49
C ALA A 132 26.83 -3.44 7.28
N ASP A 133 26.48 -4.59 6.71
CA ASP A 133 27.40 -5.71 6.50
C ASP A 133 28.35 -5.43 5.33
N SER A 134 29.65 -5.32 5.62
CA SER A 134 30.70 -5.08 4.62
C SER A 134 30.78 -6.11 3.48
N ARG A 135 30.16 -7.29 3.61
CA ARG A 135 30.07 -8.32 2.57
C ARG A 135 28.97 -8.02 1.55
N VAL A 136 28.00 -7.18 1.91
CA VAL A 136 26.83 -6.85 1.09
C VAL A 136 27.03 -5.49 0.43
N LYS A 137 26.95 -5.45 -0.89
CA LYS A 137 27.01 -4.21 -1.69
C LYS A 137 25.69 -3.45 -1.64
N ALA A 138 24.58 -4.18 -1.67
CA ALA A 138 23.23 -3.62 -1.68
C ALA A 138 22.22 -4.67 -1.19
N SER A 139 21.17 -4.19 -0.54
CA SER A 139 20.01 -5.00 -0.19
C SER A 139 18.71 -4.30 -0.58
N LYS A 140 17.65 -5.09 -0.81
CA LYS A 140 16.32 -4.58 -1.13
C LYS A 140 15.24 -5.54 -0.66
N ILE A 141 14.30 -5.05 0.14
CA ILE A 141 13.09 -5.78 0.55
C ILE A 141 12.11 -5.81 -0.64
N GLU A 142 11.57 -6.98 -0.94
CA GLU A 142 10.60 -7.13 -2.02
C GLU A 142 9.19 -6.73 -1.60
N LEU A 143 8.61 -5.82 -2.38
CA LEU A 143 7.25 -5.32 -2.21
C LEU A 143 6.43 -5.61 -3.47
N ASN A 144 5.53 -6.57 -3.37
CA ASN A 144 4.65 -6.95 -4.48
C ASN A 144 3.42 -6.04 -4.52
N SER A 145 3.34 -5.18 -5.52
CA SER A 145 2.22 -4.23 -5.72
C SER A 145 1.08 -4.79 -6.59
N GLY A 146 1.12 -6.07 -6.96
CA GLY A 146 0.11 -6.71 -7.81
C GLY A 146 -0.03 -6.10 -9.21
N LYS A 147 0.88 -5.20 -9.61
CA LYS A 147 0.83 -4.43 -10.85
C LYS A 147 0.91 -5.30 -12.11
N TYR A 148 1.55 -6.46 -11.99
CA TYR A 148 1.64 -7.44 -13.06
C TYR A 148 0.76 -8.62 -12.70
N ARG A 149 -0.52 -8.56 -13.09
CA ARG A 149 -1.31 -9.79 -13.21
C ARG A 149 -0.84 -10.47 -14.50
N ALA A 150 -0.38 -11.72 -14.39
CA ALA A 150 -0.11 -12.54 -15.57
C ALA A 150 -1.37 -12.55 -16.45
N GLN A 151 -1.20 -12.20 -17.72
CA GLN A 151 -2.25 -12.33 -18.75
C GLN A 151 -2.35 -13.78 -19.20
#